data_AF-A0AAV3XP56-F1
#
_entry.id   AF-A0AAV3XP56-F1
#
_cell.length_a   1.000
_cell.length_b   1.000
_cell.length_c   1.000
_cell.angle_alpha   90.00
_cell.angle_beta   90.00
_cell.angle_gamma   90.00
#
_symmetry.space_group_name_H-M   'P 1'
#
loop_
_entity.id
_entity.type
_entity.pdbx_description
1 polymer ?
#
loop_
_entity_poly.entity_id
_entity_poly.type
_entity_poly.pdbx_seq_one_letter_code
_entity_poly.pdbx_strand_id
1 'polypeptide(L)'
;MSESAKNANQTLLVVSVPSSDIETGGERGKEALYRLKNAIGRVESPWRPASAEESFQIVRRRLFQPITDPALFVARDAVVRAVREMYQSQSQEFPLECREGDYERRLTEAYPIHPELFDRLYTDWSSLDKFQRTRGVLRLMAKVIHFLWEQSDRSLLILPANVPMADSQVQSELTHYLEDQWVPIIEKDVDGINSLPITLDRQNPNLGRYSACRRVTRTIYMRSAPTLRAANRGLEDRRIKLGCVQPGESPATFGHALRRLTDQATYLYVDGNRYWISTQPNVTFNRKKAPAITVRPLAVR
;
A
#
# COMPACT_ATOMS: atom_id res chain seq x y z
N MET A 1 14.60 -31.50 -23.63
CA MET A 1 13.63 -31.13 -22.56
C MET A 1 12.45 -30.37 -23.16
N SER A 2 12.59 -29.11 -23.58
CA SER A 2 11.48 -28.34 -24.20
C SER A 2 10.96 -28.94 -25.50
N GLU A 3 11.84 -29.31 -26.43
CA GLU A 3 11.45 -29.97 -27.69
C GLU A 3 10.89 -31.38 -27.46
N SER A 4 11.42 -32.08 -26.45
CA SER A 4 10.94 -33.41 -26.06
C SER A 4 9.52 -33.36 -25.49
N ALA A 5 9.21 -32.35 -24.67
CA ALA A 5 7.87 -32.12 -24.14
C ALA A 5 6.88 -31.67 -25.23
N LYS A 6 7.33 -30.87 -26.21
CA LYS A 6 6.52 -30.48 -27.38
C LYS A 6 6.06 -31.68 -28.22
N ASN A 7 6.91 -32.71 -28.33
CA ASN A 7 6.65 -33.88 -29.17
C ASN A 7 5.90 -35.01 -28.43
N ALA A 8 5.57 -34.83 -27.14
CA ALA A 8 4.88 -35.81 -26.33
C ALA A 8 3.43 -35.37 -26.05
N ASN A 9 2.46 -36.23 -26.37
CA ASN A 9 1.05 -35.95 -26.05
C ASN A 9 0.84 -35.90 -24.52
N GLN A 10 -0.03 -34.99 -24.06
CA GLN A 10 -0.40 -34.80 -22.65
C GLN A 10 0.77 -34.47 -21.68
N THR A 11 1.85 -33.88 -22.17
CA THR A 11 3.01 -33.51 -21.34
C THR A 11 3.11 -31.99 -21.19
N LEU A 12 3.23 -31.51 -19.95
CA LEU A 12 3.49 -30.09 -19.64
C LEU A 12 4.88 -29.94 -19.03
N LEU A 13 5.74 -29.12 -19.65
CA LEU A 13 7.02 -28.73 -19.07
C LEU A 13 6.87 -27.42 -18.33
N VAL A 14 6.99 -27.46 -17.00
CA VAL A 14 7.02 -26.27 -16.15
C VAL A 14 8.47 -25.95 -15.81
N VAL A 15 8.94 -24.76 -16.18
CA VAL A 15 10.28 -24.28 -15.84
C VAL A 15 10.17 -23.05 -14.95
N SER A 16 10.77 -23.12 -13.75
CA SER A 16 10.92 -21.97 -12.87
C SER A 16 12.28 -21.34 -13.12
N VAL A 17 12.28 -20.07 -13.54
CA VAL A 17 13.51 -19.33 -13.87
C VAL A 17 13.66 -18.20 -12.84
N PRO A 18 14.86 -18.01 -12.23
CA PRO A 18 15.10 -16.92 -11.29
C PRO A 18 14.73 -15.55 -11.90
N SER A 19 13.98 -14.75 -11.15
CA SER A 19 13.57 -13.41 -11.57
C SER A 19 14.48 -12.30 -11.03
N SER A 20 15.30 -12.59 -10.02
CA SER A 20 16.16 -11.60 -9.34
C SER A 20 17.63 -11.80 -9.66
N ASP A 21 18.33 -10.68 -9.85
CA ASP A 21 19.78 -10.63 -10.08
C ASP A 21 20.59 -11.24 -8.92
N ILE A 22 20.03 -11.22 -7.71
CA ILE A 22 20.63 -11.76 -6.48
C ILE A 22 20.71 -13.29 -6.53
N GLU A 23 19.72 -13.94 -7.16
CA GLU A 23 19.63 -15.41 -7.24
C GLU A 23 20.48 -15.98 -8.40
N THR A 24 20.95 -15.13 -9.32
CA THR A 24 21.72 -15.53 -10.50
C THR A 24 23.22 -15.78 -10.26
N GLY A 25 23.73 -15.76 -9.02
CA GLY A 25 25.09 -16.27 -8.75
C GLY A 25 26.23 -15.57 -9.52
N GLY A 26 26.14 -14.25 -9.74
CA GLY A 26 27.18 -13.44 -10.41
C GLY A 26 27.08 -13.44 -11.95
N GLU A 27 28.09 -12.89 -12.64
CA GLU A 27 28.07 -12.69 -14.10
C GLU A 27 27.86 -13.99 -14.90
N ARG A 28 28.52 -15.08 -14.48
CA ARG A 28 28.41 -16.38 -15.18
C ARG A 28 27.01 -16.99 -15.06
N GLY A 29 26.33 -16.81 -13.94
CA GLY A 29 24.96 -17.30 -13.79
C GLY A 29 23.94 -16.38 -14.46
N LYS A 30 24.19 -15.08 -14.59
CA LYS A 30 23.42 -14.18 -15.48
C LYS A 30 23.54 -14.61 -16.95
N GLU A 31 24.74 -14.97 -17.40
CA GLU A 31 24.95 -15.45 -18.76
C GLU A 31 24.29 -16.81 -19.01
N ALA A 32 24.39 -17.74 -18.05
CA ALA A 32 23.67 -19.02 -18.10
C ALA A 32 22.14 -18.82 -18.14
N LEU A 33 21.62 -17.89 -17.32
CA LEU A 33 20.20 -17.52 -17.31
C LEU A 33 19.75 -16.98 -18.67
N TYR A 34 20.56 -16.09 -19.26
CA TYR A 34 20.27 -15.50 -20.57
C TYR A 34 20.21 -16.57 -21.67
N ARG A 35 21.16 -17.51 -21.69
CA ARG A 35 21.16 -18.64 -22.62
C ARG A 35 19.96 -19.56 -22.40
N LEU A 36 19.59 -19.82 -21.15
CA LEU A 36 18.43 -20.65 -20.80
C LEU A 36 17.11 -19.99 -21.26
N LYS A 37 16.94 -18.68 -21.02
CA LYS A 37 15.78 -17.90 -21.50
C LYS A 37 15.68 -17.93 -23.02
N ASN A 38 16.77 -17.78 -23.75
CA ASN A 38 16.76 -17.85 -25.22
C ASN A 38 16.42 -19.24 -25.76
N ALA A 39 16.84 -20.31 -25.08
CA ALA A 39 16.53 -21.68 -25.48
C ALA A 39 15.06 -22.05 -25.21
N ILE A 40 14.49 -21.55 -24.12
CA ILE A 40 13.08 -21.80 -23.74
C ILE A 40 12.12 -20.90 -24.53
N GLY A 41 12.51 -19.65 -24.78
CA GLY A 41 11.72 -18.61 -25.47
C GLY A 41 11.25 -18.97 -26.89
N ARG A 42 11.88 -19.97 -27.54
CA ARG A 42 11.49 -20.43 -28.88
C ARG A 42 10.26 -21.34 -28.91
N VAL A 43 9.85 -21.90 -27.77
CA VAL A 43 8.76 -22.89 -27.67
C VAL A 43 7.74 -22.52 -26.60
N GLU A 44 7.95 -21.44 -25.84
CA GLU A 44 7.08 -21.06 -24.74
C GLU A 44 5.84 -20.28 -25.18
N SER A 45 4.70 -20.60 -24.58
CA SER A 45 3.70 -19.59 -24.29
C SER A 45 4.09 -19.00 -22.93
N PRO A 46 4.42 -17.70 -22.82
CA PRO A 46 4.78 -17.10 -21.54
C PRO A 46 3.57 -17.15 -20.58
N TRP A 47 3.51 -18.20 -19.76
CA TRP A 47 2.54 -18.29 -18.69
C TRP A 47 3.07 -17.50 -17.50
N ARG A 48 2.49 -16.32 -17.28
CA ARG A 48 2.75 -15.54 -16.07
C ARG A 48 1.91 -16.15 -14.94
N PRO A 49 2.52 -16.57 -13.81
CA PRO A 49 1.76 -17.07 -12.68
C PRO A 49 0.92 -15.92 -12.10
N ALA A 50 -0.37 -15.94 -12.44
CA ALA A 50 -1.41 -14.98 -12.08
C ALA A 50 -1.23 -13.54 -12.58
N SER A 51 -2.27 -13.00 -13.23
CA SER A 51 -2.42 -11.54 -13.34
C SER A 51 -2.65 -10.92 -11.94
N ALA A 52 -2.53 -9.60 -11.80
CA ALA A 52 -2.87 -8.93 -10.54
C ALA A 52 -4.31 -9.27 -10.09
N GLU A 53 -5.25 -9.39 -11.03
CA GLU A 53 -6.65 -9.76 -10.79
C GLU A 53 -6.81 -11.21 -10.30
N GLU A 54 -6.14 -12.18 -10.93
CA GLU A 54 -6.16 -13.57 -10.47
C GLU A 54 -5.51 -13.72 -9.07
N SER A 55 -4.53 -12.86 -8.78
CA SER A 55 -3.83 -12.86 -7.48
C SER A 55 -4.75 -12.48 -6.31
N PHE A 56 -5.73 -11.60 -6.53
CA PHE A 56 -6.71 -11.22 -5.49
C PHE A 56 -7.52 -12.43 -5.04
N GLN A 57 -7.97 -13.26 -6.00
CA GLN A 57 -8.76 -14.44 -5.69
C GLN A 57 -7.95 -15.50 -4.93
N ILE A 58 -6.65 -15.63 -5.23
CA ILE A 58 -5.75 -16.55 -4.51
C ILE A 58 -5.63 -16.14 -3.04
N VAL A 59 -5.36 -14.86 -2.77
CA VAL A 59 -5.22 -14.35 -1.40
C VAL A 59 -6.53 -14.49 -0.64
N ARG A 60 -7.64 -14.10 -1.26
CA ARG A 60 -8.97 -14.24 -0.66
C ARG A 60 -9.29 -15.68 -0.28
N ARG A 61 -9.11 -16.63 -1.20
CA ARG A 61 -9.40 -18.06 -0.96
C ARG A 61 -8.51 -18.69 0.12
N ARG A 62 -7.29 -18.16 0.31
CA ARG A 62 -6.35 -18.67 1.31
C ARG A 62 -6.59 -18.08 2.69
N LEU A 63 -6.99 -16.82 2.78
CA LEU A 63 -7.13 -16.08 4.04
C LEU A 63 -8.57 -16.03 4.56
N PHE A 64 -9.57 -16.20 3.70
CA PHE A 64 -10.98 -16.17 4.05
C PHE A 64 -11.69 -17.45 3.63
N GLN A 65 -12.67 -17.85 4.45
CA GLN A 65 -13.59 -18.91 4.09
C GLN A 65 -14.48 -18.46 2.92
N PRO A 66 -14.90 -19.39 2.04
CA PRO A 66 -15.87 -19.06 1.02
C PRO A 66 -17.19 -18.61 1.65
N ILE A 67 -17.81 -17.60 1.06
CA ILE A 67 -19.15 -17.18 1.45
C ILE A 67 -20.13 -18.28 1.00
N THR A 68 -20.76 -18.96 1.96
CA THR A 68 -21.76 -20.01 1.70
C THR A 68 -23.18 -19.55 2.03
N ASP A 69 -23.33 -18.60 2.94
CA ASP A 69 -24.61 -18.04 3.37
C ASP A 69 -25.10 -16.95 2.38
N PRO A 70 -26.29 -17.10 1.77
CA PRO A 70 -26.93 -16.08 0.96
C PRO A 70 -27.00 -14.69 1.61
N ALA A 71 -27.18 -14.60 2.94
CA ALA A 71 -27.27 -13.33 3.65
C ALA A 71 -25.95 -12.54 3.60
N LEU A 72 -24.81 -13.23 3.62
CA LEU A 72 -23.49 -12.62 3.51
C LEU A 72 -23.21 -12.08 2.10
N PHE A 73 -23.81 -12.67 1.05
CA PHE A 73 -23.77 -12.10 -0.29
C PHE A 73 -24.53 -10.77 -0.36
N VAL A 74 -25.71 -10.70 0.26
CA VAL A 74 -26.49 -9.45 0.35
C VAL A 74 -25.71 -8.37 1.11
N ALA A 75 -25.06 -8.72 2.22
CA ALA A 75 -24.23 -7.80 2.99
C ALA A 75 -23.04 -7.28 2.17
N ARG A 76 -22.32 -8.16 1.48
CA ARG A 76 -21.24 -7.77 0.54
C ARG A 76 -21.76 -6.79 -0.51
N ASP A 77 -22.86 -7.13 -1.18
CA ASP A 77 -23.38 -6.35 -2.30
C ASP A 77 -23.88 -4.98 -1.83
N ALA A 78 -24.42 -4.88 -0.61
CA ALA A 78 -24.76 -3.62 0.02
C ALA A 78 -23.51 -2.74 0.28
N VAL A 79 -22.42 -3.33 0.78
CA VAL A 79 -21.15 -2.60 0.98
C VAL A 79 -20.58 -2.12 -0.36
N VAL A 80 -20.51 -2.99 -1.37
CA VAL A 80 -20.00 -2.62 -2.70
C VAL A 80 -20.83 -1.48 -3.29
N ARG A 81 -22.16 -1.55 -3.18
CA ARG A 81 -23.06 -0.49 -3.64
C ARG A 81 -22.80 0.83 -2.93
N ALA A 82 -22.66 0.82 -1.60
CA ALA A 82 -22.39 2.03 -0.82
C ALA A 82 -21.05 2.68 -1.20
N VAL A 83 -20.01 1.86 -1.43
CA VAL A 83 -18.70 2.35 -1.89
C VAL A 83 -18.79 2.95 -3.29
N ARG A 84 -19.47 2.27 -4.22
CA ARG A 84 -19.70 2.78 -5.58
C ARG A 84 -20.47 4.10 -5.57
N GLU A 85 -21.52 4.20 -4.79
CA GLU A 85 -22.33 5.41 -4.66
C GLU A 85 -21.51 6.58 -4.11
N MET A 86 -20.64 6.32 -3.13
CA MET A 86 -19.68 7.32 -2.63
C MET A 86 -18.75 7.83 -3.75
N TYR A 87 -18.16 6.92 -4.55
CA TYR A 87 -17.28 7.31 -5.66
C TYR A 87 -18.01 8.06 -6.78
N GLN A 88 -19.28 7.74 -7.05
CA GLN A 88 -20.08 8.42 -8.06
C GLN A 88 -20.55 9.80 -7.60
N SER A 89 -21.09 9.90 -6.39
CA SER A 89 -21.61 11.15 -5.82
C SER A 89 -20.53 12.17 -5.51
N GLN A 90 -19.32 11.71 -5.16
CA GLN A 90 -18.18 12.54 -4.81
C GLN A 90 -17.04 12.39 -5.82
N SER A 91 -17.34 12.30 -7.11
CA SER A 91 -16.37 11.94 -8.17
C SER A 91 -15.15 12.88 -8.29
N GLN A 92 -15.23 14.11 -7.77
CA GLN A 92 -14.11 15.05 -7.77
C GLN A 92 -13.05 14.73 -6.71
N GLU A 93 -13.41 13.93 -5.70
CA GLU A 93 -12.58 13.57 -4.54
C GLU A 93 -11.79 12.27 -4.76
N PHE A 94 -12.11 11.50 -5.80
CA PHE A 94 -11.55 10.17 -6.08
C PHE A 94 -11.01 10.06 -7.52
N PRO A 95 -10.16 9.06 -7.82
CA PRO A 95 -9.71 8.79 -9.18
C PRO A 95 -10.87 8.47 -10.13
N LEU A 96 -10.71 8.81 -11.41
CA LEU A 96 -11.80 8.75 -12.39
C LEU A 96 -12.25 7.32 -12.66
N GLU A 97 -11.34 6.35 -12.63
CA GLU A 97 -11.63 4.94 -12.86
C GLU A 97 -12.54 4.33 -11.77
N CYS A 98 -12.58 4.92 -10.57
CA CYS A 98 -13.34 4.38 -9.44
C CYS A 98 -14.86 4.46 -9.65
N ARG A 99 -15.34 5.29 -10.59
CA ARG A 99 -16.77 5.42 -10.91
C ARG A 99 -17.25 4.43 -11.98
N GLU A 100 -16.31 3.72 -12.60
CA GLU A 100 -16.58 2.79 -13.71
C GLU A 100 -17.07 1.43 -13.18
N GLY A 101 -17.88 0.74 -13.99
CA GLY A 101 -18.42 -0.59 -13.62
C GLY A 101 -17.34 -1.65 -13.42
N ASP A 102 -16.18 -1.47 -14.04
CA ASP A 102 -15.02 -2.36 -13.90
C ASP A 102 -14.46 -2.30 -12.48
N TYR A 103 -14.43 -1.12 -11.86
CA TYR A 103 -13.99 -0.97 -10.48
C TYR A 103 -14.97 -1.60 -9.50
N GLU A 104 -16.28 -1.51 -9.76
CA GLU A 104 -17.31 -2.21 -8.99
C GLU A 104 -17.12 -3.73 -9.05
N ARG A 105 -16.85 -4.29 -10.23
CA ARG A 105 -16.54 -5.73 -10.37
C ARG A 105 -15.33 -6.12 -9.53
N ARG A 106 -14.26 -5.32 -9.58
CA ARG A 106 -13.06 -5.53 -8.76
C ARG A 106 -13.36 -5.48 -7.26
N LEU A 107 -14.21 -4.56 -6.80
CA LEU A 107 -14.66 -4.48 -5.41
C LEU A 107 -15.38 -5.76 -4.98
N THR A 108 -16.30 -6.26 -5.80
CA THR A 108 -17.05 -7.51 -5.50
C THR A 108 -16.13 -8.73 -5.43
N GLU A 109 -15.15 -8.83 -6.33
CA GLU A 109 -14.22 -9.96 -6.37
C GLU A 109 -13.18 -9.92 -5.24
N ALA A 110 -12.74 -8.73 -4.84
CA ALA A 110 -11.73 -8.54 -3.81
C ALA A 110 -12.29 -8.54 -2.38
N TYR A 111 -13.62 -8.40 -2.21
CA TYR A 111 -14.25 -8.33 -0.89
C TYR A 111 -13.82 -9.49 0.04
N PRO A 112 -13.43 -9.20 1.31
CA PRO A 112 -13.58 -7.94 2.03
C PRO A 112 -12.38 -6.97 1.94
N ILE A 113 -11.45 -7.18 1.01
CA ILE A 113 -10.27 -6.33 0.83
C ILE A 113 -10.54 -5.30 -0.26
N HIS A 114 -10.16 -4.05 -0.01
CA HIS A 114 -10.29 -2.99 -1.00
C HIS A 114 -9.24 -3.14 -2.13
N PRO A 115 -9.60 -3.04 -3.43
CA PRO A 115 -8.67 -3.23 -4.55
C PRO A 115 -7.41 -2.37 -4.48
N GLU A 116 -7.53 -1.13 -3.99
CA GLU A 116 -6.37 -0.24 -3.78
C GLU A 116 -5.28 -0.88 -2.90
N LEU A 117 -5.61 -1.63 -1.84
CA LEU A 117 -4.59 -2.27 -1.00
C LEU A 117 -3.79 -3.31 -1.79
N PHE A 118 -4.48 -4.12 -2.58
CA PHE A 118 -3.79 -5.09 -3.42
C PHE A 118 -2.97 -4.43 -4.52
N ASP A 119 -3.47 -3.36 -5.12
CA ASP A 119 -2.71 -2.61 -6.14
C ASP A 119 -1.39 -2.10 -5.57
N ARG A 120 -1.38 -1.60 -4.32
CA ARG A 120 -0.14 -1.22 -3.64
C ARG A 120 0.78 -2.42 -3.41
N LEU A 121 0.26 -3.53 -2.89
CA LEU A 121 1.06 -4.71 -2.57
C LEU A 121 1.65 -5.42 -3.81
N TYR A 122 0.88 -5.53 -4.89
CA TYR A 122 1.29 -6.23 -6.10
C TYR A 122 1.98 -5.34 -7.14
N THR A 123 1.80 -4.02 -7.09
CA THR A 123 2.48 -3.11 -8.01
C THR A 123 3.71 -2.49 -7.36
N ASP A 124 3.55 -1.90 -6.17
CA ASP A 124 4.59 -1.10 -5.54
C ASP A 124 5.52 -1.98 -4.68
N TRP A 125 4.98 -2.79 -3.78
CA TRP A 125 5.82 -3.63 -2.91
C TRP A 125 6.49 -4.78 -3.67
N SER A 126 5.87 -5.26 -4.74
CA SER A 126 6.39 -6.32 -5.59
C SER A 126 7.61 -5.91 -6.43
N SER A 127 7.94 -4.62 -6.47
CA SER A 127 9.15 -4.08 -7.11
C SER A 127 10.37 -4.13 -6.20
N LEU A 128 10.22 -4.44 -4.91
CA LEU A 128 11.35 -4.58 -3.99
C LEU A 128 12.05 -5.92 -4.24
N ASP A 129 13.38 -5.89 -4.45
CA ASP A 129 14.17 -7.07 -4.86
C ASP A 129 14.05 -8.27 -3.90
N LYS A 130 13.86 -8.00 -2.61
CA LYS A 130 13.72 -9.03 -1.56
C LYS A 130 12.27 -9.48 -1.34
N PHE A 131 11.29 -8.80 -1.95
CA PHE A 131 9.88 -9.04 -1.70
C PHE A 131 9.35 -10.20 -2.55
N GLN A 132 9.01 -11.29 -1.86
CA GLN A 132 8.42 -12.46 -2.50
C GLN A 132 6.94 -12.19 -2.79
N ARG A 133 6.63 -11.79 -4.02
CA ARG A 133 5.32 -11.25 -4.43
C ARG A 133 4.10 -11.94 -3.82
N THR A 134 4.00 -13.27 -3.89
CA THR A 134 2.82 -13.98 -3.36
C THR A 134 2.97 -14.37 -1.90
N ARG A 135 4.16 -14.81 -1.45
CA ARG A 135 4.37 -15.28 -0.07
C ARG A 135 4.44 -14.13 0.93
N GLY A 136 5.14 -13.05 0.61
CA GLY A 136 5.22 -11.84 1.43
C GLY A 136 3.85 -11.20 1.63
N VAL A 137 3.06 -11.06 0.55
CA VAL A 137 1.67 -10.56 0.64
C VAL A 137 0.80 -11.43 1.54
N LEU A 138 0.84 -12.76 1.36
CA LEU A 138 0.05 -13.67 2.20
C LEU A 138 0.44 -13.58 3.67
N ARG A 139 1.74 -13.54 4.00
CA ARG A 139 2.20 -13.42 5.39
C ARG A 139 1.79 -12.09 6.02
N LEU A 140 1.98 -10.99 5.30
CA LEU A 140 1.58 -9.67 5.76
C LEU A 140 0.07 -9.61 5.97
N MET A 141 -0.71 -10.00 4.98
CA MET A 141 -2.18 -9.96 5.07
C MET A 141 -2.71 -10.89 6.16
N ALA A 142 -2.11 -12.07 6.37
CA ALA A 142 -2.50 -12.93 7.48
C ALA A 142 -2.32 -12.24 8.85
N LYS A 143 -1.18 -11.57 9.07
CA LYS A 143 -0.92 -10.79 10.30
C LYS A 143 -1.90 -9.62 10.45
N VAL A 144 -2.14 -8.88 9.37
CA VAL A 144 -3.10 -7.75 9.36
C VAL A 144 -4.51 -8.22 9.70
N ILE A 145 -5.00 -9.27 9.04
CA ILE A 145 -6.35 -9.80 9.28
C ILE A 145 -6.47 -10.34 10.69
N HIS A 146 -5.45 -11.06 11.17
CA HIS A 146 -5.43 -11.56 12.55
C HIS A 146 -5.54 -10.43 13.57
N PHE A 147 -4.73 -9.37 13.42
CA PHE A 147 -4.81 -8.19 14.29
C PHE A 147 -6.20 -7.51 14.23
N LEU A 148 -6.73 -7.28 13.02
CA LEU A 148 -8.04 -6.65 12.85
C LEU A 148 -9.18 -7.48 13.47
N TRP A 149 -9.08 -8.80 13.37
CA TRP A 149 -10.03 -9.72 13.97
C TRP A 149 -9.97 -9.69 15.50
N GLU A 150 -8.78 -9.73 16.09
CA GLU A 150 -8.60 -9.61 17.55
C GLU A 150 -9.12 -8.28 18.10
N GLN A 151 -8.95 -7.18 17.36
CA GLN A 151 -9.46 -5.86 17.72
C GLN A 151 -10.96 -5.69 17.44
N SER A 152 -11.65 -6.71 16.92
CA SER A 152 -13.06 -6.63 16.52
C SER A 152 -13.34 -5.43 15.59
N ASP A 153 -12.46 -5.20 14.62
CA ASP A 153 -12.57 -4.09 13.67
C ASP A 153 -13.90 -4.16 12.90
N ARG A 154 -14.59 -3.01 12.81
CA ARG A 154 -15.93 -2.89 12.19
C ARG A 154 -15.89 -2.18 10.84
N SER A 155 -14.72 -2.01 10.24
CA SER A 155 -14.59 -1.40 8.92
C SER A 155 -15.32 -2.25 7.88
N LEU A 156 -15.93 -1.57 6.90
CA LEU A 156 -16.68 -2.25 5.84
C LEU A 156 -15.77 -3.03 4.90
N LEU A 157 -14.54 -2.55 4.74
CA LEU A 157 -13.48 -3.11 3.90
C LEU A 157 -12.14 -2.96 4.59
N ILE A 158 -11.17 -3.79 4.20
CA ILE A 158 -9.76 -3.63 4.57
C ILE A 158 -9.09 -2.73 3.53
N LEU A 159 -8.88 -1.46 3.88
CA LEU A 159 -8.18 -0.46 3.08
C LEU A 159 -6.67 -0.38 3.44
N PRO A 160 -5.83 0.30 2.62
CA PRO A 160 -4.47 0.64 3.03
C PRO A 160 -4.37 1.31 4.41
N ALA A 161 -5.34 2.16 4.75
CA ALA A 161 -5.43 2.79 6.05
C ALA A 161 -5.65 1.83 7.24
N ASN A 162 -6.15 0.62 7.00
CA ASN A 162 -6.42 -0.36 8.06
C ASN A 162 -5.17 -1.14 8.48
N VAL A 163 -4.06 -1.08 7.72
CA VAL A 163 -2.84 -1.80 8.05
C VAL A 163 -2.26 -1.27 9.38
N PRO A 164 -2.20 -2.10 10.45
CA PRO A 164 -1.80 -1.66 11.78
C PRO A 164 -0.29 -1.62 11.94
N MET A 165 0.34 -0.53 11.50
CA MET A 165 1.81 -0.38 11.52
C MET A 165 2.39 -0.13 12.92
N ALA A 166 1.53 0.10 13.92
CA ALA A 166 1.87 0.14 15.34
C ALA A 166 2.09 -1.27 15.94
N ASP A 167 1.48 -2.30 15.34
CA ASP A 167 1.65 -3.68 15.77
C ASP A 167 3.05 -4.18 15.38
N SER A 168 3.76 -4.82 16.32
CA SER A 168 5.14 -5.21 16.12
C SER A 168 5.29 -6.31 15.06
N GLN A 169 4.32 -7.22 14.93
CA GLN A 169 4.39 -8.30 13.94
C GLN A 169 4.18 -7.79 12.52
N VAL A 170 3.23 -6.86 12.34
CA VAL A 170 2.95 -6.20 11.06
C VAL A 170 4.06 -5.23 10.71
N GLN A 171 4.53 -4.42 11.65
CA GLN A 171 5.66 -3.50 11.43
C GLN A 171 6.90 -4.26 10.99
N SER A 172 7.27 -5.33 11.69
CA SER A 172 8.41 -6.17 11.35
C SER A 172 8.29 -6.76 9.94
N GLU A 173 7.09 -7.20 9.54
CA GLU A 173 6.87 -7.74 8.19
C GLU A 173 7.06 -6.67 7.09
N LEU A 174 6.59 -5.44 7.34
CA LEU A 174 6.72 -4.33 6.41
C LEU A 174 8.19 -3.86 6.31
N THR A 175 8.85 -3.66 7.44
CA THR A 175 10.21 -3.10 7.48
C THR A 175 11.28 -4.10 7.08
N HIS A 176 11.02 -5.41 7.16
CA HIS A 176 11.95 -6.46 6.73
C HIS A 176 12.46 -6.29 5.29
N TYR A 177 11.67 -5.65 4.43
CA TYR A 177 11.98 -5.43 3.02
C TYR A 177 12.56 -4.04 2.72
N LEU A 178 12.63 -3.17 3.73
CA LEU A 178 12.98 -1.77 3.59
C LEU A 178 14.30 -1.46 4.31
N GLU A 179 14.75 -0.22 4.22
CA GLU A 179 15.94 0.28 4.94
C GLU A 179 15.66 0.41 6.46
N ASP A 180 16.67 0.23 7.31
CA ASP A 180 16.52 0.22 8.78
C ASP A 180 15.92 1.52 9.38
N GLN A 181 15.98 2.62 8.62
CA GLN A 181 15.50 3.94 9.02
C GLN A 181 13.96 4.02 9.14
N TRP A 182 13.20 3.04 8.65
CA TRP A 182 11.74 3.13 8.62
C TRP A 182 11.05 2.94 9.98
N VAL A 183 11.61 2.16 10.89
CA VAL A 183 11.02 1.94 12.23
C VAL A 183 10.81 3.26 12.98
N PRO A 184 11.84 4.11 13.21
CA PRO A 184 11.65 5.37 13.92
C PRO A 184 10.73 6.35 13.19
N ILE A 185 10.64 6.28 11.86
CA ILE A 185 9.74 7.11 11.06
C ILE A 185 8.29 6.68 11.30
N ILE A 186 8.03 5.36 11.32
CA ILE A 186 6.70 4.82 11.59
C ILE A 186 6.24 5.24 12.99
N GLU A 187 7.12 5.11 13.99
CA GLU A 187 6.82 5.46 15.37
C GLU A 187 6.50 6.94 15.55
N LYS A 188 7.18 7.81 14.81
CA LYS A 188 7.05 9.26 14.96
C LYS A 188 5.92 9.87 14.12
N ASP A 189 5.90 9.57 12.82
CA ASP A 189 5.08 10.32 11.85
C ASP A 189 4.01 9.47 11.16
N VAL A 190 3.96 8.14 11.37
CA VAL A 190 2.99 7.27 10.68
C VAL A 190 1.94 6.69 11.61
N ASP A 191 2.34 5.86 12.58
CA ASP A 191 1.39 5.04 13.34
C ASP A 191 1.80 4.68 14.77
N GLY A 192 2.95 5.15 15.27
CA GLY A 192 3.35 4.87 16.66
C GLY A 192 2.35 5.37 17.71
N ILE A 193 2.40 4.79 18.91
CA ILE A 193 1.46 5.05 20.02
C ILE A 193 1.40 6.55 20.40
N ASN A 194 2.54 7.25 20.29
CA ASN A 194 2.70 8.68 20.55
C ASN A 194 3.03 9.47 19.28
N SER A 195 2.66 8.94 18.12
CA SER A 195 2.95 9.56 16.83
C SER A 195 2.19 10.88 16.65
N LEU A 196 2.70 11.71 15.74
CA LEU A 196 2.05 12.96 15.35
C LEU A 196 0.59 12.76 14.89
N PRO A 197 0.25 11.76 14.04
CA PRO A 197 -1.13 11.57 13.60
C PRO A 197 -2.11 11.33 14.75
N ILE A 198 -1.74 10.49 15.72
CA ILE A 198 -2.56 10.24 16.92
C ILE A 198 -2.72 11.53 17.73
N THR A 199 -1.66 12.31 17.86
CA THR A 199 -1.71 13.58 18.59
C THR A 199 -2.64 14.58 17.91
N LEU A 200 -2.57 14.72 16.59
CA LEU A 200 -3.45 15.60 15.81
C LEU A 200 -4.92 15.16 15.86
N ASP A 201 -5.16 13.86 15.78
CA ASP A 201 -6.51 13.28 15.90
C ASP A 201 -7.10 13.52 17.30
N ARG A 202 -6.29 13.41 18.37
CA ARG A 202 -6.73 13.72 19.76
C ARG A 202 -7.04 15.20 19.98
N GLN A 203 -6.28 16.10 19.33
CA GLN A 203 -6.46 17.54 19.45
C GLN A 203 -7.69 18.06 18.71
N ASN A 204 -8.25 17.31 17.75
CA ASN A 204 -9.38 17.73 16.95
C ASN A 204 -10.46 16.64 16.90
N PRO A 205 -11.59 16.81 17.63
CA PRO A 205 -12.66 15.82 17.68
C PRO A 205 -13.20 15.37 16.31
N ASN A 206 -13.25 16.27 15.32
CA ASN A 206 -13.73 15.95 13.97
C ASN A 206 -12.78 15.02 13.22
N LEU A 207 -11.47 15.12 13.48
CA LEU A 207 -10.46 14.22 12.92
C LEU A 207 -10.40 12.91 13.74
N GLY A 208 -10.40 13.04 15.07
CA GLY A 208 -10.36 11.93 16.02
C GLY A 208 -11.50 10.94 15.87
N ARG A 209 -12.71 11.41 15.54
CA ARG A 209 -13.88 10.54 15.26
C ARG A 209 -13.57 9.44 14.25
N TYR A 210 -12.75 9.73 13.24
CA TYR A 210 -12.39 8.78 12.17
C TYR A 210 -10.94 8.30 12.27
N SER A 211 -10.16 8.81 13.24
CA SER A 211 -8.69 8.71 13.22
C SER A 211 -8.11 9.15 11.87
N ALA A 212 -8.59 10.30 11.37
CA ALA A 212 -8.37 10.73 10.00
C ALA A 212 -6.88 10.92 9.69
N CYS A 213 -6.10 11.52 10.59
CA CYS A 213 -4.67 11.70 10.38
C CYS A 213 -3.96 10.36 10.31
N ARG A 214 -4.27 9.45 11.24
CA ARG A 214 -3.68 8.09 11.29
C ARG A 214 -3.98 7.29 10.01
N ARG A 215 -5.20 7.36 9.50
CA ARG A 215 -5.60 6.68 8.26
C ARG A 215 -4.89 7.27 7.03
N VAL A 216 -4.75 8.60 6.97
CA VAL A 216 -4.02 9.30 5.90
C VAL A 216 -2.55 8.88 5.88
N THR A 217 -1.85 8.92 7.01
CA THR A 217 -0.42 8.60 7.06
C THR A 217 -0.12 7.15 6.73
N ARG A 218 -0.92 6.20 7.22
CA ARG A 218 -0.81 4.78 6.84
C ARG A 218 -0.98 4.59 5.33
N THR A 219 -1.95 5.26 4.73
CA THR A 219 -2.18 5.18 3.27
C THR A 219 -0.99 5.72 2.49
N ILE A 220 -0.44 6.87 2.91
CA ILE A 220 0.74 7.44 2.27
C ILE A 220 1.92 6.48 2.40
N TYR A 221 2.18 5.96 3.60
CA TYR A 221 3.27 5.01 3.85
C TYR A 221 3.17 3.77 2.96
N MET A 222 2.00 3.14 2.89
CA MET A 222 1.77 1.92 2.11
C MET A 222 2.14 2.08 0.63
N ARG A 223 2.12 3.30 0.09
CA ARG A 223 2.53 3.56 -1.30
C ARG A 223 3.92 4.16 -1.42
N SER A 224 4.32 5.04 -0.51
CA SER A 224 5.59 5.76 -0.62
C SER A 224 6.80 4.94 -0.20
N ALA A 225 6.66 4.07 0.80
CA ALA A 225 7.78 3.30 1.35
C ALA A 225 8.52 2.44 0.31
N PRO A 226 7.84 1.64 -0.54
CA PRO A 226 8.53 0.85 -1.56
C PRO A 226 9.03 1.66 -2.77
N THR A 227 8.57 2.90 -2.95
CA THR A 227 8.82 3.72 -4.16
C THR A 227 9.80 4.87 -3.92
N LEU A 228 10.56 4.85 -2.82
CA LEU A 228 11.44 5.97 -2.42
C LEU A 228 12.45 6.38 -3.51
N ARG A 229 12.94 5.41 -4.29
CA ARG A 229 13.91 5.61 -5.38
C ARG A 229 13.27 5.76 -6.76
N ALA A 230 11.94 5.68 -6.86
CA ALA A 230 11.24 5.80 -8.13
C ALA A 230 11.16 7.28 -8.58
N ALA A 231 11.20 7.50 -9.90
CA ALA A 231 11.07 8.84 -10.48
C ALA A 231 9.71 9.50 -10.15
N ASN A 232 8.64 8.70 -10.10
CA ASN A 232 7.27 9.17 -9.84
C ASN A 232 6.83 8.88 -8.39
N ARG A 233 7.57 9.41 -7.41
CA ARG A 233 7.27 9.20 -5.98
C ARG A 233 5.99 9.93 -5.54
N GLY A 234 5.32 9.33 -4.56
CA GLY A 234 4.19 9.94 -3.85
C GLY A 234 2.82 9.74 -4.48
N LEU A 235 1.81 10.19 -3.74
CA LEU A 235 0.39 10.05 -4.04
C LEU A 235 -0.25 11.39 -4.28
N GLU A 236 -1.24 11.42 -5.15
CA GLU A 236 -2.18 12.53 -5.26
C GLU A 236 -3.23 12.47 -4.15
N ASP A 237 -3.77 13.63 -3.76
CA ASP A 237 -4.81 13.74 -2.74
C ASP A 237 -6.00 12.79 -2.98
N ARG A 238 -6.47 12.67 -4.23
CA ARG A 238 -7.54 11.73 -4.62
C ARG A 238 -7.19 10.27 -4.31
N ARG A 239 -5.93 9.86 -4.51
CA ARG A 239 -5.45 8.51 -4.21
C ARG A 239 -5.29 8.27 -2.71
N ILE A 240 -4.90 9.30 -1.97
CA ILE A 240 -4.86 9.22 -0.50
C ILE A 240 -6.28 8.97 0.01
N LYS A 241 -7.27 9.73 -0.47
CA LYS A 241 -8.69 9.56 -0.11
C LYS A 241 -9.20 8.17 -0.46
N LEU A 242 -8.87 7.65 -1.64
CA LEU A 242 -9.22 6.30 -2.05
C LEU A 242 -8.75 5.22 -1.05
N GLY A 243 -7.58 5.41 -0.44
CA GLY A 243 -7.03 4.44 0.51
C GLY A 243 -7.46 4.60 1.97
N CYS A 244 -8.22 5.65 2.32
CA CYS A 244 -8.56 5.95 3.72
C CYS A 244 -10.03 6.31 4.02
N VAL A 245 -10.82 6.74 3.03
CA VAL A 245 -12.21 7.16 3.22
C VAL A 245 -13.15 5.95 3.08
N GLN A 246 -14.09 5.80 4.02
CA GLN A 246 -15.17 4.81 3.98
C GLN A 246 -16.54 5.46 3.71
N PRO A 247 -17.52 4.68 3.20
CA PRO A 247 -18.90 5.14 3.05
C PRO A 247 -19.47 5.78 4.34
N GLY A 248 -20.12 6.93 4.19
CA GLY A 248 -20.68 7.71 5.31
C GLY A 248 -19.69 8.65 5.99
N GLU A 249 -18.42 8.65 5.59
CA GLU A 249 -17.42 9.60 6.05
C GLU A 249 -17.28 10.77 5.07
N SER A 250 -16.84 11.94 5.55
CA SER A 250 -16.65 13.13 4.70
C SER A 250 -15.21 13.17 4.15
N PRO A 251 -14.99 13.13 2.82
CA PRO A 251 -13.65 13.23 2.22
C PRO A 251 -12.91 14.52 2.60
N ALA A 252 -13.64 15.61 2.83
CA ALA A 252 -13.09 16.90 3.23
C ALA A 252 -12.34 16.82 4.58
N THR A 253 -12.79 15.96 5.50
CA THR A 253 -12.13 15.71 6.78
C THR A 253 -10.71 15.16 6.57
N PHE A 254 -10.54 14.26 5.61
CA PHE A 254 -9.24 13.66 5.28
C PHE A 254 -8.33 14.65 4.54
N GLY A 255 -8.89 15.52 3.68
CA GLY A 255 -8.14 16.65 3.10
C GLY A 255 -7.67 17.67 4.15
N HIS A 256 -8.45 17.89 5.21
CA HIS A 256 -8.01 18.72 6.34
C HIS A 256 -6.93 18.02 7.19
N ALA A 257 -7.06 16.72 7.44
CA ALA A 257 -6.04 15.92 8.10
C ALA A 257 -4.70 15.96 7.33
N LEU A 258 -4.74 15.77 6.00
CA LEU A 258 -3.57 15.82 5.13
C LEU A 258 -2.82 17.15 5.25
N ARG A 259 -3.53 18.29 5.18
CA ARG A 259 -2.92 19.62 5.33
C ARG A 259 -2.21 19.78 6.68
N ARG A 260 -2.86 19.40 7.78
CA ARG A 260 -2.25 19.47 9.13
C ARG A 260 -1.01 18.60 9.26
N LEU A 261 -1.04 17.42 8.67
CA LEU A 261 0.12 16.53 8.62
C LEU A 261 1.26 17.17 7.84
N THR A 262 1.00 17.74 6.66
CA THR A 262 2.02 18.42 5.86
C THR A 262 2.69 19.58 6.61
N ASP A 263 1.95 20.30 7.45
CA ASP A 263 2.49 21.43 8.22
C ASP A 263 3.40 21.01 9.39
N GLN A 264 3.22 19.80 9.94
CA GLN A 264 3.80 19.39 11.21
C GLN A 264 4.72 18.15 11.15
N ALA A 265 4.51 17.27 10.19
CA ALA A 265 5.30 16.05 10.05
C ALA A 265 6.75 16.35 9.67
N THR A 266 7.66 15.55 10.21
CA THR A 266 9.10 15.65 9.97
C THR A 266 9.50 15.00 8.66
N TYR A 267 8.87 13.87 8.31
CA TYR A 267 9.26 13.01 7.19
C TYR A 267 8.27 13.03 6.02
N LEU A 268 7.17 13.77 6.13
CA LEU A 268 6.20 13.96 5.05
C LEU A 268 6.66 15.09 4.13
N TYR A 269 6.73 14.81 2.84
CA TYR A 269 7.04 15.77 1.79
C TYR A 269 5.80 16.06 0.96
N VAL A 270 5.75 17.27 0.43
CA VAL A 270 4.77 17.73 -0.55
C VAL A 270 5.51 18.40 -1.71
N ASP A 271 5.14 18.05 -2.93
CA ASP A 271 5.57 18.73 -4.15
C ASP A 271 4.38 18.81 -5.12
N GLY A 272 3.91 20.02 -5.38
CA GLY A 272 2.64 20.26 -6.06
C GLY A 272 1.49 19.54 -5.37
N ASN A 273 0.89 18.57 -6.07
CA ASN A 273 -0.19 17.72 -5.54
C ASN A 273 0.29 16.31 -5.16
N ARG A 274 1.60 16.09 -4.98
CA ARG A 274 2.16 14.78 -4.62
C ARG A 274 2.67 14.77 -3.19
N TYR A 275 2.31 13.73 -2.44
CA TYR A 275 2.67 13.54 -1.03
C TYR A 275 3.39 12.20 -0.83
N TRP A 276 4.49 12.19 -0.10
CA TRP A 276 5.21 10.95 0.22
C TRP A 276 5.97 11.05 1.55
N ILE A 277 6.17 9.92 2.20
CA ILE A 277 7.08 9.83 3.35
C ILE A 277 8.48 9.46 2.83
N SER A 278 9.50 10.15 3.33
CA SER A 278 10.91 9.91 3.00
C SER A 278 11.69 9.50 4.24
N THR A 279 12.86 8.89 4.05
CA THR A 279 13.78 8.56 5.15
C THR A 279 14.54 9.78 5.70
N GLN A 280 14.62 10.84 4.91
CA GLN A 280 15.27 12.10 5.31
C GLN A 280 14.25 13.09 5.89
N PRO A 281 14.61 13.88 6.92
CA PRO A 281 13.77 14.97 7.41
C PRO A 281 13.56 16.06 6.37
N ASN A 282 12.33 16.60 6.29
CA ASN A 282 11.99 17.70 5.38
C ASN A 282 12.61 19.05 5.81
N VAL A 283 12.72 19.98 4.86
CA VAL A 283 13.34 21.31 5.07
C VAL A 283 12.50 22.17 6.03
N THR A 284 11.18 21.96 6.05
CA THR A 284 10.23 22.66 6.94
C THR A 284 10.54 22.38 8.41
N PHE A 285 10.93 21.16 8.74
CA PHE A 285 11.40 20.77 10.07
C PHE A 285 12.73 21.45 10.42
N ASN A 286 13.68 21.52 9.47
CA ASN A 286 14.96 22.20 9.68
C ASN A 286 14.78 23.70 9.98
N ARG A 287 13.77 24.37 9.38
CA ARG A 287 13.43 25.76 9.72
C ARG A 287 12.88 25.93 11.14
N LYS A 288 12.12 24.96 11.67
CA LYS A 288 11.61 25.00 13.05
C LYS A 288 12.70 24.74 14.11
N LYS A 289 13.84 24.15 13.71
CA LYS A 289 15.02 23.90 14.57
C LYS A 289 16.07 25.01 14.54
N ALA A 290 16.03 25.93 13.59
CA ALA A 290 16.98 27.05 13.57
C ALA A 290 16.70 27.96 14.78
N PRO A 291 17.66 28.17 15.71
CA PRO A 291 17.47 29.15 16.76
C PRO A 291 17.23 30.51 16.10
N ALA A 292 16.24 31.25 16.57
CA ALA A 292 16.01 32.62 16.14
C ALA A 292 17.31 33.41 16.38
N ILE A 293 18.07 33.66 15.31
CA ILE A 293 19.23 34.54 15.35
C ILE A 293 18.66 35.93 15.65
N THR A 294 18.62 36.26 16.95
CA THR A 294 18.29 37.59 17.42
C THR A 294 19.46 38.46 17.03
N VAL A 295 19.35 39.11 15.86
CA VAL A 295 20.29 40.14 15.45
C VAL A 295 20.09 41.31 16.42
N ARG A 296 20.94 41.39 17.47
CA ARG A 296 21.02 42.58 18.30
C ARG A 296 21.53 43.73 17.41
N PRO A 297 20.82 44.85 17.30
CA PRO A 297 21.38 46.02 16.63
C PRO A 297 22.57 46.53 17.44
N LEU A 298 23.73 46.58 16.79
CA LEU A 298 24.91 47.26 17.33
C LEU A 298 24.57 48.75 17.45
N ALA A 299 24.44 49.23 18.67
CA ALA A 299 24.39 50.65 18.96
C ALA A 299 25.75 51.26 18.59
N VAL A 300 25.75 52.10 17.56
CA VAL A 300 26.88 52.96 17.21
C VAL A 300 26.92 54.08 18.25
N ARG A 301 28.06 54.21 18.93
CA ARG A 301 28.43 55.41 19.70
C ARG A 301 29.28 56.33 18.84
#